data_AF-A0A6P1A8V1-F1
#
_entry.id   AF-A0A6P1A8V1-F1
#
_cell.length_a   1.000
_cell.length_b   1.000
_cell.length_c   1.000
_cell.angle_alpha   90.00
_cell.angle_beta   90.00
_cell.angle_gamma   90.00
#
_symmetry.space_group_name_H-M   'P 1'
#
loop_
_entity.id
_entity.type
_entity.pdbx_description
1 polymer ?
#
loop_
_entity_poly.entity_id
_entity_poly.type
_entity_poly.pdbx_seq_one_letter_code
_entity_poly.pdbx_strand_id
1 'polypeptide(L)' 'MMQKRTFQLDDLTIKFLERCQEYGFQNPSEVVRTALAKLQLTLNTDDLQESANLYAEIYERDRELQELTDADIEEWSKEY' A
#
# COMPACT_ATOMS: atom_id res chain seq x y z
N MET A 1 -3.04 5.46 22.68
CA MET A 1 -4.17 4.89 23.46
C MET A 1 -4.53 3.54 22.85
N MET A 2 -4.57 2.45 23.61
CA MET A 2 -4.96 1.13 23.10
C MET A 2 -6.48 0.96 23.22
N GLN A 3 -7.16 0.60 22.12
CA GLN A 3 -8.60 0.40 22.06
C GLN A 3 -8.90 -1.08 21.78
N LYS A 4 -9.88 -1.67 22.49
CA LYS A 4 -10.32 -3.06 22.26
C LYS A 4 -11.62 -3.05 21.45
N ARG A 5 -11.67 -3.87 20.40
CA ARG A 5 -12.90 -4.17 19.64
C ARG A 5 -13.09 -5.68 19.57
N THR A 6 -14.34 -6.12 19.59
CA THR A 6 -14.72 -7.53 19.44
C THR A 6 -15.37 -7.72 18.08
N PHE A 7 -15.01 -8.78 17.37
CA PHE A 7 -15.52 -9.12 16.06
C PHE A 7 -16.09 -10.54 16.08
N GLN A 8 -17.12 -10.78 15.28
CA GLN A 8 -17.58 -12.13 15.00
C GLN A 8 -16.77 -12.67 13.84
N LEU A 9 -16.27 -13.90 13.98
CA LEU A 9 -15.45 -14.57 12.99
C LEU A 9 -16.05 -15.94 12.73
N ASP A 10 -15.94 -16.41 11.49
CA ASP A 10 -16.32 -17.75 11.12
C ASP A 10 -15.42 -18.80 11.79
N ASP A 11 -15.94 -20.02 11.93
CA ASP A 11 -15.27 -21.15 12.57
C ASP A 11 -13.91 -21.46 11.93
N LEU A 12 -13.80 -21.31 10.60
CA LEU A 12 -12.55 -21.47 9.86
C LEU A 12 -11.48 -20.44 10.28
N THR A 13 -11.88 -19.19 10.46
CA THR A 13 -10.99 -18.11 10.87
C THR A 13 -10.56 -18.28 12.32
N ILE A 14 -11.45 -18.76 13.19
CA ILE A 14 -11.11 -19.11 14.57
C ILE A 14 -10.08 -20.25 14.59
N LYS A 15 -10.31 -21.34 13.85
CA LYS A 15 -9.35 -22.44 13.74
C LYS A 15 -7.99 -22.01 13.20
N PHE A 16 -7.98 -21.09 12.24
CA PHE A 16 -6.73 -20.51 11.74
C PHE A 16 -5.97 -19.75 12.83
N LEU A 17 -6.69 -18.94 13.63
CA LEU A 17 -6.12 -18.19 14.75
C LEU A 17 -5.64 -19.10 15.89
N GLU A 18 -6.31 -20.22 16.15
CA GLU A 18 -5.89 -21.21 17.15
C GLU A 18 -4.57 -21.88 16.75
N ARG A 19 -4.33 -22.05 15.44
CA ARG A 19 -3.07 -22.56 14.88
C ARG A 19 -1.97 -21.51 14.75
N CYS A 20 -2.14 -20.32 15.34
CA CYS A 20 -1.17 -19.23 15.25
C CYS A 20 0.27 -19.63 15.61
N GLN A 21 0.44 -20.52 16.58
CA GLN A 21 1.75 -21.03 17.02
C GLN A 21 2.47 -21.85 15.93
N GLU A 22 1.73 -22.54 15.07
CA GLU A 22 2.33 -23.31 13.95
C GLU A 22 3.00 -22.39 12.93
N TYR A 23 2.57 -21.14 12.85
CA TYR A 23 3.14 -20.13 11.96
C TYR A 23 4.18 -19.23 12.65
N GLY A 24 4.54 -19.54 13.90
CA GLY A 24 5.54 -18.78 14.67
C GLY A 24 5.01 -17.54 15.40
N PHE A 25 3.69 -17.33 15.46
CA PHE A 25 3.10 -16.24 16.22
C PHE A 25 2.87 -16.64 17.68
N GLN A 26 3.09 -15.70 18.60
CA GLN A 26 2.91 -15.99 20.03
C GLN A 26 1.43 -16.01 20.43
N ASN A 27 0.61 -15.17 19.81
CA ASN A 27 -0.79 -14.99 20.18
C ASN A 27 -1.67 -14.73 18.94
N PRO A 28 -2.97 -15.08 18.99
CA PRO A 28 -3.94 -14.75 17.93
C PRO A 28 -3.98 -13.25 17.61
N SER A 29 -3.83 -12.39 18.61
CA SER A 29 -3.82 -10.93 18.42
C SER A 29 -2.64 -10.46 17.59
N GLU A 30 -1.52 -11.16 17.62
CA GLU A 30 -0.35 -10.85 16.80
C GLU A 30 -0.63 -11.17 15.32
N VAL A 31 -1.23 -12.33 15.05
CA VAL A 31 -1.71 -12.70 13.70
C VAL A 31 -2.63 -11.63 13.13
N VAL A 32 -3.63 -11.21 13.91
CA VAL A 32 -4.60 -10.21 13.46
C VAL A 32 -3.93 -8.87 13.19
N ARG A 33 -2.99 -8.42 14.04
CA ARG A 33 -2.24 -7.18 13.79
C ARG A 33 -1.40 -7.27 12.53
N THR A 34 -0.69 -8.39 12.32
CA THR A 34 0.12 -8.59 11.11
C THR A 34 -0.75 -8.65 9.85
N ALA A 35 -1.90 -9.33 9.90
CA ALA A 35 -2.84 -9.41 8.78
C ALA A 35 -3.41 -8.03 8.43
N LEU A 36 -3.83 -7.25 9.44
CA LEU A 36 -4.32 -5.89 9.24
C LEU A 36 -3.24 -4.95 8.72
N ALA A 37 -2.00 -5.05 9.21
CA ALA A 37 -0.88 -4.25 8.71
C ALA A 37 -0.58 -4.57 7.24
N LYS A 38 -0.59 -5.85 6.85
CA LYS A 38 -0.45 -6.27 5.45
C LYS A 38 -1.59 -5.75 4.58
N LEU A 39 -2.83 -5.89 5.05
CA LEU A 39 -4.00 -5.37 4.34
C LEU A 39 -3.93 -3.85 4.17
N GLN A 40 -3.54 -3.12 5.20
CA GLN A 40 -3.36 -1.66 5.14
C GLN A 40 -2.27 -1.28 4.15
N LEU A 41 -1.15 -2.01 4.14
CA LEU A 41 -0.09 -1.79 3.16
C LEU A 41 -0.60 -2.01 1.73
N THR A 42 -1.31 -3.12 1.48
CA THR A 42 -1.90 -3.40 0.17
C THR A 42 -2.86 -2.31 -0.25
N LEU A 43 -3.82 -1.93 0.60
CA LEU A 43 -4.78 -0.87 0.30
C LEU A 43 -4.11 0.48 0.04
N ASN A 44 -3.09 0.85 0.82
CA ASN A 44 -2.31 2.07 0.58
C ASN A 44 -1.46 2.01 -0.69
N THR A 45 -1.02 0.81 -1.08
CA THR A 45 -0.23 0.62 -2.31
C THR A 45 -1.14 0.74 -3.53
N ASP A 46 -2.35 0.19 -3.47
CA ASP A 46 -3.39 0.41 -4.48
C ASP A 46 -3.72 1.91 -4.62
N ASP A 47 -3.81 2.66 -3.51
CA ASP A 47 -4.05 4.12 -3.50
C ASP A 47 -2.89 4.93 -4.14
N LEU A 48 -1.64 4.49 -3.90
CA LEU A 48 -0.44 5.07 -4.52
C LEU A 48 -0.36 4.78 -6.03
N GLN A 49 -0.76 3.58 -6.46
CA GLN A 49 -0.83 3.23 -7.89
C GLN A 49 -1.93 4.04 -8.59
N GLU A 50 -3.08 4.21 -7.95
CA GLU A 50 -4.21 4.98 -8.48
C GLU A 50 -3.86 6.47 -8.63
N SER A 51 -3.18 7.06 -7.64
CA SER A 51 -2.68 8.44 -7.74
C SER A 51 -1.59 8.61 -8.80
N ALA A 52 -0.63 7.69 -8.90
CA ALA A 52 0.39 7.73 -9.96
C ALA A 52 -0.21 7.66 -11.36
N ASN A 53 -1.25 6.84 -11.56
CA ASN A 53 -1.98 6.75 -12.82
C ASN A 53 -2.76 8.04 -13.14
N LEU A 54 -3.36 8.69 -12.14
CA LEU A 54 -4.02 9.99 -12.29
C LEU A 54 -3.01 11.09 -12.71
N TYR A 55 -1.82 11.13 -12.09
CA TYR A 55 -0.77 12.06 -12.48
C TYR A 55 -0.24 11.79 -13.90
N ALA A 56 -0.09 10.51 -14.28
CA ALA A 56 0.29 10.12 -15.64
C ALA A 56 -0.76 10.56 -16.68
N GLU A 57 -2.06 10.42 -16.38
CA GLU A 57 -3.13 10.89 -17.28
C GLU A 57 -3.16 12.42 -17.42
N ILE A 58 -2.88 13.16 -16.34
CA ILE A 58 -2.78 14.62 -16.36
C ILE A 58 -1.57 15.06 -17.20
N TYR A 59 -0.41 14.42 -17.01
CA TYR A 59 0.80 14.69 -17.78
C TYR A 59 0.62 14.37 -19.26
N GLU A 60 -0.06 13.26 -19.61
CA GLU A 60 -0.36 12.90 -21.01
C GLU A 60 -1.23 13.93 -21.74
N ARG A 61 -2.09 14.65 -21.01
CA ARG A 61 -2.99 15.67 -21.60
C ARG A 61 -2.37 17.07 -21.67
N ASP A 62 -1.24 17.31 -21.03
CA ASP A 62 -0.63 18.63 -20.92
C ASP A 62 0.67 18.72 -21.72
N ARG A 63 0.55 19.05 -23.02
CA ARG A 63 1.69 19.15 -23.93
C ARG A 63 2.68 20.26 -23.55
N GLU A 64 2.20 21.38 -23.04
CA GLU A 64 3.10 22.48 -22.62
C GLU A 64 3.99 22.02 -21.45
N LEU A 65 3.43 21.25 -20.51
CA LEU A 65 4.21 20.66 -19.41
C LEU A 65 5.22 19.61 -19.92
N GLN A 66 4.86 18.81 -20.91
CA GLN A 66 5.78 17.85 -21.55
C GLN A 66 6.96 18.56 -22.21
N GLU A 67 6.69 19.58 -23.05
CA GLU A 67 7.72 20.32 -23.78
C GLU A 67 8.68 21.07 -22.84
N LEU A 68 8.18 21.59 -21.71
CA LEU A 68 9.03 22.19 -20.67
C LEU A 68 9.89 21.15 -19.95
N THR A 69 9.34 19.96 -19.67
CA THR A 69 10.07 18.87 -19.01
C THR A 69 11.18 18.31 -19.92
N ASP A 70 10.89 18.12 -21.20
CA ASP A 70 11.87 17.66 -22.20
C ASP A 70 12.99 18.69 -22.41
N ALA A 71 12.67 19.98 -22.39
CA ALA A 71 13.66 21.06 -22.48
C ALA A 71 14.61 21.08 -21.27
N ASP A 72 14.10 20.89 -20.05
CA ASP A 72 14.90 20.83 -18.81
C ASP A 72 15.80 19.57 -18.77
N ILE A 73 15.30 18.40 -19.21
CA ILE A 73 16.10 17.16 -19.29
C ILE A 73 17.28 17.32 -20.27
N GLU A 74 17.09 18.01 -21.38
CA GLU A 74 18.13 18.26 -22.36
C GLU A 74 19.20 19.25 -21.85
N GLU A 75 18.83 20.18 -20.98
CA GLU A 75 19.75 21.12 -20.33
C GLU A 75 20.58 20.43 -19.22
N TRP A 76 19.93 19.64 -18.36
CA TRP A 76 20.61 18.91 -17.27
C TRP A 76 21.56 17.81 -17.77
N SER A 77 21.29 17.23 -18.94
CA SER A 77 22.17 16.22 -19.56
C SER A 77 23.44 16.83 -20.18
N LYS A 78 23.50 18.16 -20.35
CA LYS A 78 24.67 18.88 -20.88
C LYS A 78 25.63 19.37 -19.80
N GLU A 79 25.24 19.30 -18.52
CA GLU A 79 26.07 19.67 -17.36
C GLU A 79 26.89 18.50 -16.76
N TYR A 80 26.91 17.31 -17.39
CA TYR A 80 27.78 16.19 -17.02
C TYR A 80 28.65 15.69 -18.19
#